data_AF-A0AAD5MSD9-F1
#
_entry.id   AF-A0AAD5MSD9-F1
#
_cell.length_a   1.000
_cell.length_b   1.000
_cell.length_c   1.000
_cell.angle_alpha   90.00
_cell.angle_beta   90.00
_cell.angle_gamma   90.00
#
_symmetry.space_group_name_H-M   'P 1'
#
loop_
_entity.id
_entity.type
_entity.pdbx_description
1 polymer ?
#
loop_
_entity_poly.entity_id
_entity_poly.type
_entity_poly.pdbx_seq_one_letter_code
_entity_poly.pdbx_strand_id
1 'polypeptide(L)'
;MSRLAVVALAITLLPLSSSRLLCGVDLLMSNSMEVSIKLDCPAQLEQHQQCCTNHGACYIFRKPYQECDQTYCECVHEIAGKSEGVCQMHGENFCNIVKDTGRNVYDLHAM
;
A
#
# COMPACT_ATOMS: atom_id res chain seq x y z
N MET A 1 -4.78 -31.42 31.05
CA MET A 1 -4.33 -30.72 29.84
C MET A 1 -3.22 -29.76 30.25
N SER A 2 -1.98 -30.00 29.83
CA SER A 2 -0.81 -29.24 30.29
C SER A 2 -0.96 -27.75 29.94
N ARG A 3 -0.49 -26.84 30.81
CA ARG A 3 -0.48 -25.39 30.54
C ARG A 3 0.18 -25.07 29.18
N LEU A 4 1.12 -25.91 28.76
CA LEU A 4 1.76 -25.88 27.44
C LEU A 4 0.77 -26.05 26.27
N ALA A 5 -0.25 -26.90 26.42
CA ALA A 5 -1.27 -27.12 25.38
C ALA A 5 -2.22 -25.93 25.24
N VAL A 6 -2.52 -25.23 26.34
CA VAL A 6 -3.36 -24.02 26.33
C VAL A 6 -2.63 -22.84 25.65
N VAL A 7 -1.33 -22.69 25.92
CA VAL A 7 -0.49 -21.67 25.28
C VAL A 7 -0.34 -21.95 23.78
N ALA A 8 -0.12 -23.21 23.39
CA ALA A 8 -0.02 -23.58 21.98
C ALA A 8 -1.33 -23.29 21.21
N LEU A 9 -2.49 -23.52 21.82
CA LEU A 9 -3.80 -23.25 21.21
C LEU A 9 -4.10 -21.75 21.08
N ALA A 10 -3.58 -20.93 21.98
CA ALA A 10 -3.74 -19.46 21.93
C ALA A 10 -2.90 -18.83 20.82
N ILE A 11 -1.70 -19.37 20.54
CA ILE A 11 -0.82 -18.88 19.47
C ILE A 11 -1.42 -19.14 18.08
N THR A 12 -2.19 -20.21 17.90
CA THR A 12 -2.87 -20.52 16.62
C THR A 12 -4.13 -19.69 16.36
N LEU A 13 -4.67 -19.01 17.39
CA LEU A 13 -5.88 -18.19 17.29
C LEU A 13 -5.59 -16.70 17.17
N LEU A 14 -4.32 -16.30 17.23
CA LEU A 14 -3.96 -14.94 16.81
C LEU A 14 -4.27 -14.85 15.32
N PRO A 15 -5.18 -13.94 14.89
CA PRO A 15 -5.29 -13.68 13.48
C PRO A 15 -3.89 -13.29 13.04
N LEU A 16 -3.33 -14.01 12.05
CA LEU A 16 -2.30 -13.45 11.20
C LEU A 16 -2.99 -12.24 10.57
N SER A 17 -2.95 -11.10 11.27
CA SER A 17 -3.34 -9.81 10.74
C SER A 17 -2.37 -9.60 9.60
N SER A 18 -2.81 -10.01 8.40
CA SER A 18 -2.08 -9.78 7.17
C SER A 18 -1.95 -8.28 7.06
N SER A 19 -0.81 -7.74 7.47
CA SER A 19 -0.34 -6.41 7.08
C SER A 19 0.00 -6.46 5.59
N ARG A 20 -1.03 -6.71 4.78
CA ARG A 20 -1.01 -6.82 3.32
C ARG A 20 -1.68 -5.61 2.66
N LEU A 21 -1.80 -4.49 3.37
CA LEU A 21 -1.93 -3.19 2.71
C LEU A 21 -0.52 -2.71 2.34
N LEU A 22 0.05 -3.28 1.29
CA LEU A 22 1.38 -2.85 0.86
C LEU A 22 1.33 -1.45 0.26
N CYS A 23 0.23 -1.04 -0.36
CA CYS A 23 0.10 0.29 -0.98
C CYS A 23 -1.28 0.96 -0.77
N GLY A 24 -2.04 0.56 0.26
CA GLY A 24 -3.37 1.12 0.49
C GLY A 24 -4.44 0.70 -0.52
N VAL A 25 -4.21 -0.37 -1.29
CA VAL A 25 -5.11 -0.95 -2.30
C VAL A 25 -5.10 -2.48 -2.20
N ASP A 26 -5.90 -3.18 -3.01
CA ASP A 26 -5.87 -4.64 -3.02
C ASP A 26 -4.51 -5.21 -3.50
N LEU A 27 -4.30 -6.50 -3.22
CA LEU A 27 -3.04 -7.16 -3.49
C LEU A 27 -2.70 -7.28 -4.96
N LEU A 28 -3.70 -7.47 -5.83
CA LEU A 28 -3.45 -7.62 -7.27
C LEU A 28 -2.99 -6.28 -7.84
N MET A 29 -3.62 -5.18 -7.42
CA MET A 29 -3.21 -3.83 -7.81
C MET A 29 -1.87 -3.42 -7.21
N SER A 30 -1.63 -3.72 -5.94
CA SER A 30 -0.32 -3.44 -5.31
C SER A 30 0.81 -4.16 -6.06
N ASN A 31 0.62 -5.44 -6.40
CA ASN A 31 1.61 -6.22 -7.14
C ASN A 31 1.80 -5.72 -8.58
N SER A 32 0.73 -5.30 -9.26
CA SER A 32 0.85 -4.80 -10.63
C SER A 32 1.65 -3.50 -10.66
N MET A 33 1.41 -2.60 -9.71
CA MET A 33 2.17 -1.35 -9.56
C MET A 33 3.65 -1.62 -9.28
N GLU A 34 3.95 -2.57 -8.38
CA GLU A 34 5.34 -2.97 -8.07
C GLU A 34 6.05 -3.59 -9.28
N VAL A 35 5.37 -4.42 -10.06
CA VAL A 35 5.94 -4.99 -11.29
C VAL A 35 6.19 -3.90 -12.34
N SER A 36 5.23 -2.99 -12.55
CA SER A 36 5.37 -1.88 -13.50
C SER A 36 6.58 -1.00 -13.18
N ILE A 37 6.71 -0.55 -11.92
CA ILE A 37 7.86 0.29 -11.53
C ILE A 37 9.18 -0.49 -11.61
N LYS A 38 9.19 -1.77 -11.23
CA LYS A 38 10.40 -2.61 -11.31
C LYS A 38 10.91 -2.79 -12.73
N LEU A 39 10.01 -2.90 -13.71
CA LEU A 39 10.37 -3.10 -15.11
C LEU A 39 10.78 -1.80 -15.79
N ASP A 40 9.99 -0.73 -15.63
CA ASP A 40 10.16 0.48 -16.42
C ASP A 40 11.03 1.53 -15.72
N CYS A 41 11.06 1.51 -14.38
CA CYS A 41 11.66 2.52 -13.52
C CYS A 41 12.39 1.89 -12.32
N PRO A 42 13.34 0.96 -12.54
CA PRO A 42 13.94 0.17 -11.47
C PRO A 42 14.69 1.01 -10.42
N ALA A 43 15.17 2.20 -10.79
CA ALA A 43 15.86 3.11 -9.87
C ALA A 43 14.91 3.73 -8.82
N GLN A 44 13.62 3.76 -9.10
CA GLN A 44 12.57 4.32 -8.25
C GLN A 44 11.86 3.26 -7.41
N LEU A 45 12.16 1.97 -7.60
CA LEU A 45 11.46 0.85 -6.96
C LEU A 45 11.47 0.97 -5.42
N GLU A 46 12.63 1.18 -4.82
CA GLU A 46 12.76 1.25 -3.35
C GLU A 46 11.97 2.44 -2.78
N GLN A 47 12.02 3.57 -3.47
CA GLN A 47 11.30 4.79 -3.07
C GLN A 47 9.79 4.63 -3.23
N HIS A 48 9.34 3.95 -4.31
CA HIS A 48 7.94 3.61 -4.50
C HIS A 48 7.42 2.66 -3.42
N GLN A 49 8.20 1.63 -3.06
CA GLN A 49 7.88 0.74 -1.95
C GLN A 49 7.73 1.50 -0.62
N GLN A 50 8.53 2.56 -0.41
CA GLN A 50 8.39 3.43 0.75
C GLN A 50 7.11 4.26 0.71
N CYS A 51 6.76 4.86 -0.44
CA CYS A 51 5.47 5.55 -0.63
C CYS A 51 4.29 4.63 -0.31
N CYS A 52 4.34 3.41 -0.85
CA CYS A 52 3.35 2.37 -0.65
C CYS A 52 3.19 2.00 0.83
N THR A 53 4.30 1.72 1.51
CA THR A 53 4.29 1.34 2.94
C THR A 53 3.70 2.45 3.82
N ASN A 54 4.07 3.71 3.56
CA ASN A 54 3.53 4.87 4.28
C ASN A 54 2.03 5.04 4.04
N HIS A 55 1.57 4.79 2.81
CA HIS A 55 0.16 4.86 2.46
C HIS A 55 -0.68 3.77 3.16
N GLY A 56 -0.20 2.52 3.15
CA GLY A 56 -0.81 1.43 3.90
C GLY A 56 -0.89 1.74 5.39
N ALA A 57 0.17 2.30 5.98
CA ALA A 57 0.18 2.72 7.39
C ALA A 57 -0.85 3.82 7.68
N CYS A 58 -1.01 4.78 6.78
CA CYS A 58 -2.00 5.86 6.91
C CYS A 58 -3.44 5.31 7.07
N TYR A 59 -3.79 4.30 6.26
CA TYR A 59 -5.07 3.59 6.39
C TYR A 59 -5.20 2.83 7.72
N ILE A 60 -4.14 2.15 8.16
CA ILE A 60 -4.13 1.44 9.46
C ILE A 60 -4.42 2.41 10.61
N PHE A 61 -3.89 3.63 10.55
CA PHE A 61 -4.13 4.67 11.56
C PHE A 61 -5.48 5.40 11.39
N ARG A 62 -6.35 4.95 10.48
CA ARG A 62 -7.68 5.52 10.20
C ARG A 62 -7.67 7.03 9.97
N LYS A 63 -6.62 7.53 9.32
CA LYS A 63 -6.58 8.91 8.80
C LYS A 63 -7.53 9.02 7.60
N PRO A 64 -8.18 10.19 7.39
CA PRO A 64 -9.08 10.38 6.25
C PRO A 64 -8.46 9.89 4.94
N TYR A 65 -9.18 9.07 4.17
CA TYR A 65 -8.61 8.45 2.97
C TYR A 65 -8.06 9.49 1.99
N GLN A 66 -8.73 10.64 1.87
CA GLN A 66 -8.28 11.74 1.01
C GLN A 66 -6.91 12.28 1.42
N GLU A 67 -6.61 12.33 2.71
CA GLU A 67 -5.30 12.74 3.24
C GLU A 67 -4.23 11.69 2.90
N CYS A 68 -4.57 10.41 3.07
CA CYS A 68 -3.68 9.29 2.74
C CYS A 68 -3.36 9.26 1.24
N ASP A 69 -4.38 9.30 0.39
CA ASP A 69 -4.22 9.25 -1.07
C ASP A 69 -3.45 10.47 -1.57
N GLN A 70 -3.71 11.66 -1.02
CA GLN A 70 -3.00 12.88 -1.40
C GLN A 70 -1.51 12.82 -1.03
N THR A 71 -1.20 12.36 0.19
CA THR A 71 0.19 12.17 0.64
C THR A 71 0.92 11.15 -0.23
N TYR A 72 0.23 10.07 -0.62
CA TYR A 72 0.79 9.10 -1.56
C TYR A 72 1.08 9.73 -2.92
N CYS A 73 0.14 10.48 -3.48
CA CYS A 73 0.30 11.16 -4.76
C CYS A 73 1.50 12.11 -4.77
N GLU A 74 1.68 12.88 -3.69
CA GLU A 74 2.85 13.76 -3.53
C GLU A 74 4.16 12.96 -3.56
N CYS A 75 4.20 11.84 -2.82
CA CYS A 75 5.36 10.95 -2.78
C CYS A 75 5.71 10.38 -4.17
N VAL A 76 4.73 9.82 -4.89
CA VAL A 76 5.00 9.20 -6.20
C VAL A 76 5.37 10.23 -7.29
N HIS A 77 4.84 11.44 -7.21
CA HIS A 77 5.22 12.52 -8.13
C HIS A 77 6.63 13.06 -7.82
N GLU A 78 7.02 13.13 -6.54
CA GLU A 78 8.36 13.53 -6.15
C GLU A 78 9.42 12.56 -6.70
N ILE A 79 9.21 11.25 -6.50
CA ILE A 79 10.17 10.22 -6.92
C ILE A 79 10.21 10.02 -8.44
N ALA A 80 9.11 10.32 -9.14
CA ALA A 80 9.07 10.30 -10.60
C ALA A 80 9.94 11.42 -11.22
N GLY A 81 10.24 12.47 -10.45
CA GLY A 81 11.09 13.60 -10.86
C GLY A 81 10.43 14.51 -11.90
N LYS A 82 11.14 15.59 -12.28
CA LYS A 82 10.71 16.54 -13.34
C LYS A 82 10.90 16.00 -14.76
N SER A 83 11.30 14.75 -14.92
CA SER A 83 11.63 14.14 -16.20
C SER A 83 10.37 13.64 -16.89
N GLU A 84 10.01 14.28 -18.01
CA GLU A 84 9.00 13.76 -18.93
C GLU A 84 9.37 12.32 -19.33
N GLY A 85 8.44 11.37 -19.19
CA GLY A 85 8.68 9.97 -19.55
C GLY A 85 7.79 8.95 -18.84
N VAL A 86 8.12 7.67 -19.02
CA VAL A 86 7.33 6.53 -18.52
C VAL A 86 7.19 6.52 -17.00
N CYS A 87 8.19 6.97 -16.25
CA CYS A 87 8.14 7.00 -14.78
C CYS A 87 7.18 8.07 -14.24
N GLN A 88 7.08 9.21 -14.92
CA GLN A 88 6.05 10.20 -14.60
C GLN A 88 4.65 9.65 -14.87
N MET A 89 4.45 9.01 -16.02
CA MET A 89 3.18 8.36 -16.36
C MET A 89 2.79 7.32 -15.32
N HIS A 90 3.74 6.51 -14.84
CA HIS A 90 3.50 5.58 -13.73
C HIS A 90 3.10 6.29 -12.46
N GLY A 91 3.80 7.37 -12.06
CA GLY A 91 3.44 8.17 -10.88
C GLY A 91 2.00 8.71 -10.95
N GLU A 92 1.61 9.30 -12.09
CA GLU A 92 0.25 9.81 -12.31
C GLU A 92 -0.79 8.67 -12.28
N ASN A 93 -0.51 7.56 -12.96
CA ASN A 93 -1.40 6.41 -13.00
C ASN A 93 -1.59 5.78 -11.61
N PHE A 94 -0.51 5.62 -10.85
CA PHE A 94 -0.55 5.10 -9.49
C PHE A 94 -1.34 6.00 -8.55
N CYS A 95 -1.16 7.33 -8.65
CA CYS A 95 -1.97 8.30 -7.91
C CYS A 95 -3.47 8.16 -8.22
N ASN A 96 -3.83 7.97 -9.49
CA ASN A 96 -5.24 7.77 -9.88
C ASN A 96 -5.80 6.46 -9.34
N ILE A 97 -5.04 5.36 -9.42
CA ILE A 97 -5.44 4.05 -8.90
C ILE A 97 -5.79 4.14 -7.42
N VAL A 98 -4.93 4.75 -6.60
CA VAL A 98 -5.20 4.85 -5.15
C VAL A 98 -6.42 5.74 -4.86
N LYS A 99 -6.61 6.84 -5.58
CA LYS A 99 -7.78 7.73 -5.40
C LYS A 99 -9.09 7.06 -5.79
N ASP A 100 -9.08 6.24 -6.84
CA ASP A 100 -10.26 5.54 -7.34
C ASP A 100 -10.65 4.36 -6.44
N THR A 101 -9.66 3.74 -5.79
CA THR A 101 -9.85 2.50 -5.01
C THR A 101 -9.82 2.70 -3.49
N GLY A 102 -9.25 3.80 -2.99
CA GLY A 102 -9.02 4.06 -1.57
C GLY A 102 -10.30 4.08 -0.71
N ARG A 103 -11.42 4.54 -1.29
CA ARG A 103 -12.75 4.44 -0.66
C ARG A 103 -13.17 3.00 -0.37
N ASN A 104 -12.85 2.07 -1.27
CA ASN A 104 -13.28 0.66 -1.15
C ASN A 104 -12.52 -0.06 -0.02
N VAL A 105 -11.30 0.39 0.31
CA VAL A 105 -10.52 -0.16 1.43
C VAL A 105 -11.12 0.21 2.77
N TYR A 106 -11.65 1.44 2.91
CA TYR A 106 -12.40 1.89 4.08
C TYR A 106 -13.65 1.04 4.30
N ASP A 107 -14.44 0.82 3.25
CA ASP A 107 -15.69 0.06 3.36
C ASP A 107 -15.46 -1.42 3.72
N LEU A 108 -14.30 -2.00 3.37
CA LEU A 108 -13.91 -3.37 3.74
C LEU A 108 -13.37 -3.50 5.17
N HIS A 109 -12.82 -2.44 5.77
CA HIS A 109 -12.24 -2.43 7.12
C HIS A 109 -13.06 -1.64 8.15
N ALA A 110 -14.21 -1.09 7.73
CA ALA A 110 -15.22 -0.48 8.60
C ALA A 110 -16.16 -1.51 9.26
N MET A 111 -15.87 -2.81 9.14
CA MET A 111 -16.54 -3.90 9.86
C MET A 111 -15.78 -4.29 11.13
#